data_AF-A0A2M7L4D1-F1
#
_entry.id   AF-A0A2M7L4D1-F1
#
_cell.length_a   1.000
_cell.length_b   1.000
_cell.length_c   1.000
_cell.angle_alpha   90.00
_cell.angle_beta   90.00
_cell.angle_gamma   90.00
#
_symmetry.space_group_name_H-M   'P 1'
#
loop_
_entity.id
_entity.type
_entity.pdbx_description
1 polymer ?
#
loop_
_entity_poly.entity_id
_entity_poly.type
_entity_poly.pdbx_seq_one_letter_code
_entity_poly.pdbx_strand_id
1 'polypeptide(L)'
;MKVCYQDDQLERIVDQAVIYQCACPAQVVNALRFLRDLHNYQQDCLNESDTDKLVHQCIATDAESAYKLLEDCLGKVLKLEGWDEETLKMPENLVKRMVENVNRQ
;
A
#
# COMPACT_ATOMS: atom_id res chain seq x y z
N MET A 1 -3.66 3.47 -14.12
CA MET A 1 -4.26 2.57 -13.11
C MET A 1 -5.41 3.26 -12.39
N LYS A 2 -6.54 2.56 -12.23
CA LYS A 2 -7.63 3.01 -11.35
C LYS A 2 -7.30 2.58 -9.93
N VAL A 3 -7.25 3.52 -8.99
CA VAL A 3 -6.86 3.27 -7.59
C VAL A 3 -8.06 3.42 -6.66
N CYS A 4 -8.17 2.58 -5.63
CA CYS A 4 -9.21 2.69 -4.61
C CYS A 4 -8.79 3.61 -3.46
N TYR A 5 -7.48 3.71 -3.19
CA TYR A 5 -6.90 4.62 -2.20
C TYR A 5 -6.03 5.71 -2.84
N GLN A 6 -6.30 6.96 -2.46
CA GLN A 6 -5.52 8.14 -2.83
C GLN A 6 -4.25 8.26 -2.00
N ASP A 7 -3.26 9.04 -2.47
CA ASP A 7 -1.94 9.15 -1.84
C ASP A 7 -2.00 9.65 -0.39
N ASP A 8 -2.88 10.60 -0.10
CA ASP A 8 -3.14 11.14 1.25
C ASP A 8 -3.72 10.07 2.19
N GLN A 9 -4.58 9.19 1.68
CA GLN A 9 -5.12 8.06 2.42
C GLN A 9 -4.03 7.03 2.74
N LEU A 10 -3.13 6.76 1.78
CA LEU A 10 -1.99 5.87 2.00
C LEU A 10 -1.02 6.45 3.03
N GLU A 11 -0.74 7.75 2.96
CA GLU A 11 0.11 8.45 3.93
C GLU A 11 -0.48 8.42 5.34
N ARG A 12 -1.78 8.66 5.46
CA ARG A 12 -2.49 8.58 6.75
C ARG A 12 -2.49 7.18 7.37
N ILE A 13 -2.49 6.12 6.57
CA ILE A 13 -2.33 4.74 7.07
C ILE A 13 -0.89 4.53 7.56
N VAL A 14 0.10 4.98 6.78
CA VAL A 14 1.53 4.86 7.13
C VAL A 14 1.84 5.62 8.41
N ASP A 15 1.40 6.86 8.58
CA ASP A 15 1.67 7.64 9.79
C ASP A 15 1.12 6.97 11.05
N GLN A 16 -0.10 6.43 10.98
CA GLN A 16 -0.71 5.74 12.12
C GLN A 16 -0.02 4.40 12.44
N ALA A 17 0.63 3.77 11.46
CA ALA A 17 1.29 2.46 11.59
C ALA A 17 2.81 2.53 11.76
N VAL A 18 3.45 3.66 11.41
CA VAL A 18 4.89 3.92 11.63
C VAL A 18 5.13 4.51 13.01
N ILE A 19 4.20 5.32 13.54
CA ILE A 19 4.31 5.86 14.89
C ILE A 19 4.08 4.76 15.95
N TYR A 20 3.43 3.64 15.60
CA TYR A 20 3.09 2.57 16.56
C TYR A 20 3.24 1.17 15.92
N GLN A 21 4.03 0.29 16.56
CA GLN A 21 4.61 -1.00 16.11
C GLN A 21 3.74 -2.05 15.36
N CYS A 22 2.50 -1.78 14.93
CA CYS A 22 1.79 -2.65 13.98
C CYS A 22 2.23 -2.36 12.55
N ALA A 23 3.26 -3.07 12.09
CA ALA A 23 3.84 -2.84 10.77
C ALA A 23 2.98 -3.42 9.61
N CYS A 24 2.04 -4.33 9.87
CA CYS A 24 1.43 -5.15 8.81
C CYS A 24 0.66 -4.33 7.75
N PRO A 25 -0.27 -3.41 8.10
CA PRO A 25 -0.91 -2.54 7.10
C PRO A 25 0.10 -1.63 6.39
N ALA A 26 1.07 -1.07 7.13
CA ALA A 26 2.12 -0.22 6.56
C ALA A 26 3.00 -0.95 5.53
N GLN A 27 3.35 -2.22 5.76
CA GLN A 27 4.12 -3.01 4.81
C GLN A 27 3.36 -3.21 3.49
N VAL A 28 2.04 -3.46 3.57
CA VAL A 28 1.19 -3.58 2.37
C VAL A 28 1.10 -2.24 1.64
N VAL A 29 0.94 -1.13 2.37
CA VAL A 29 0.94 0.22 1.76
C VAL A 29 2.26 0.55 1.07
N ASN A 30 3.40 0.22 1.68
CA ASN A 30 4.71 0.44 1.06
C ASN A 30 4.87 -0.36 -0.24
N ALA A 31 4.36 -1.58 -0.28
CA ALA A 31 4.34 -2.37 -1.51
C ALA A 31 3.43 -1.75 -2.59
N LEU A 32 2.26 -1.22 -2.21
CA LEU A 32 1.37 -0.51 -3.14
C LEU A 32 2.02 0.74 -3.72
N ARG A 33 2.72 1.53 -2.90
CA ARG A 33 3.48 2.71 -3.34
C ARG A 33 4.55 2.32 -4.35
N PHE A 34 5.34 1.30 -4.03
CA PHE A 34 6.37 0.79 -4.94
C PHE A 34 5.79 0.32 -6.28
N LEU A 35 4.66 -0.42 -6.27
CA LEU A 35 4.02 -0.90 -7.51
C LEU A 35 3.47 0.25 -8.36
N ARG A 36 2.95 1.30 -7.73
CA ARG A 36 2.49 2.53 -8.40
C ARG A 36 3.67 3.25 -9.06
N ASP A 37 4.76 3.42 -8.34
CA ASP A 37 5.99 4.05 -8.86
C ASP A 37 6.59 3.23 -10.00
N LEU A 38 6.65 1.90 -9.85
CA LEU A 38 7.11 0.99 -10.89
C LEU A 38 6.26 1.13 -12.15
N HIS A 39 4.93 1.07 -12.02
CA HIS A 39 4.02 1.24 -13.15
C HIS A 39 4.26 2.57 -13.87
N ASN A 40 4.31 3.69 -13.11
CA ASN A 40 4.51 5.02 -13.69
C ASN A 40 5.87 5.12 -14.39
N TYR A 41 6.92 4.61 -13.78
CA TYR A 41 8.25 4.56 -14.40
C TYR A 41 8.21 3.83 -15.75
N GLN A 42 7.51 2.69 -15.87
CA GLN A 42 7.41 1.98 -17.15
C GLN A 42 6.62 2.76 -18.21
N GLN A 43 5.63 3.57 -17.80
CA GLN A 43 4.87 4.42 -18.73
C GLN A 43 5.69 5.59 -19.27
N ASP A 44 6.59 6.13 -18.43
CA ASP A 44 7.40 7.31 -18.75
C ASP A 44 8.79 6.96 -19.33
N CYS A 45 9.15 5.68 -19.36
CA CYS A 45 10.46 5.22 -19.83
C CYS A 45 10.64 5.39 -21.35
N LEU A 46 11.89 5.57 -21.78
CA LEU A 46 12.25 5.71 -23.19
C LEU A 46 12.08 4.38 -23.94
N ASN A 47 11.42 4.42 -25.09
CA ASN A 47 11.22 3.26 -25.95
C ASN A 47 12.13 3.36 -27.19
N GLU A 48 13.33 2.77 -27.10
CA GLU A 48 14.33 2.84 -28.18
C GLU A 48 14.12 1.75 -29.25
N SER A 49 13.38 0.69 -28.91
CA SER A 49 13.02 -0.41 -29.81
C SER A 49 11.59 -0.92 -29.58
N ASP A 50 11.08 -1.74 -30.50
CA ASP A 50 9.80 -2.43 -30.30
C ASP A 50 9.86 -3.46 -29.17
N THR A 51 11.03 -4.05 -28.92
CA THR A 51 11.24 -4.92 -27.76
C THR A 51 11.09 -4.16 -26.46
N ASP A 52 11.64 -2.94 -26.36
CA ASP A 52 11.54 -2.12 -25.14
C ASP A 52 10.08 -1.78 -24.83
N LYS A 53 9.29 -1.44 -25.86
CA LYS A 53 7.84 -1.21 -25.69
C LYS A 53 7.13 -2.44 -25.11
N LEU A 54 7.47 -3.63 -25.62
CA LEU A 54 6.88 -4.88 -25.12
C LEU A 54 7.31 -5.18 -23.68
N VAL A 55 8.57 -4.91 -23.33
CA VAL A 55 9.08 -5.06 -21.96
C VAL A 55 8.36 -4.12 -21.00
N HIS A 56 8.29 -2.83 -21.32
CA HIS A 56 7.64 -1.82 -20.48
C HIS A 56 6.14 -2.11 -20.33
N GLN A 57 5.47 -2.49 -21.42
CA GLN A 57 4.06 -2.88 -21.37
C GLN A 57 3.84 -4.12 -20.50
N CYS A 58 4.70 -5.13 -20.60
CA CYS A 58 4.63 -6.34 -19.78
C CYS A 58 4.73 -6.00 -18.29
N ILE A 59 5.77 -5.25 -17.91
CA ILE A 59 6.01 -4.86 -16.50
C ILE A 59 4.87 -3.98 -15.98
N ALA A 60 4.41 -2.99 -16.75
CA ALA A 60 3.30 -2.12 -16.35
C ALA A 60 2.01 -2.92 -16.10
N THR A 61 1.70 -3.86 -17.00
CA THR A 61 0.49 -4.71 -16.91
C THR A 61 0.52 -5.59 -15.66
N ASP A 62 1.66 -6.21 -15.37
CA ASP A 62 1.80 -7.09 -14.22
C ASP A 62 1.90 -6.29 -12.90
N ALA A 63 2.51 -5.11 -12.92
CA ALA A 63 2.51 -4.19 -11.77
C ALA A 63 1.10 -3.75 -11.38
N GLU A 64 0.24 -3.41 -12.36
CA GLU A 64 -1.17 -3.08 -12.11
C GLU A 64 -1.94 -4.28 -11.53
N SER A 65 -1.68 -5.49 -12.07
CA SER A 65 -2.32 -6.72 -11.58
C SER A 65 -1.91 -7.04 -10.14
N ALA A 66 -0.62 -6.92 -9.81
CA ALA A 66 -0.11 -7.09 -8.45
C ALA A 66 -0.65 -6.03 -7.49
N TYR A 67 -0.75 -4.78 -7.94
CA TYR A 67 -1.30 -3.68 -7.15
C TYR A 67 -2.73 -4.01 -6.71
N LYS A 68 -3.59 -4.45 -7.64
CA LYS A 68 -4.97 -4.82 -7.32
C LYS A 68 -5.07 -5.93 -6.27
N LEU A 69 -4.22 -6.96 -6.38
CA LEU A 69 -4.20 -8.06 -5.42
C LEU A 69 -3.79 -7.61 -4.02
N LEU A 70 -2.81 -6.70 -3.92
CA LEU A 70 -2.39 -6.14 -2.63
C LEU A 70 -3.37 -5.09 -2.09
N GLU A 71 -4.09 -4.38 -2.96
CA GLU A 71 -5.13 -3.44 -2.55
C GLU A 71 -6.29 -4.19 -1.90
N ASP A 72 -6.70 -5.32 -2.49
CA ASP A 72 -7.68 -6.24 -1.89
C ASP A 72 -7.15 -6.85 -0.57
N CYS A 73 -5.85 -7.14 -0.49
CA CYS A 73 -5.21 -7.62 0.73
C CYS A 73 -5.29 -6.57 1.84
N LEU A 74 -4.96 -5.31 1.54
CA LEU A 74 -5.03 -4.20 2.49
C LEU A 74 -6.46 -4.05 3.02
N GLY A 75 -7.46 -4.06 2.15
CA GLY A 75 -8.87 -3.99 2.57
C GLY A 75 -9.26 -5.13 3.53
N LYS A 76 -8.79 -6.36 3.30
CA LYS A 76 -9.01 -7.50 4.21
C LYS A 76 -8.29 -7.32 5.54
N VAL A 77 -7.04 -6.85 5.53
CA VAL A 77 -6.25 -6.58 6.74
C VAL A 77 -6.93 -5.52 7.60
N LEU A 78 -7.34 -4.40 7.00
CA LEU A 78 -8.05 -3.32 7.71
C LEU A 78 -9.35 -3.84 8.36
N LYS A 79 -10.13 -4.66 7.65
CA LYS A 79 -11.34 -5.30 8.21
C LYS A 79 -11.02 -6.26 9.36
N LEU A 80 -9.99 -7.11 9.22
CA LEU A 80 -9.56 -8.05 10.26
C LEU A 80 -9.10 -7.34 11.53
N GLU A 81 -8.45 -6.19 11.36
CA GLU A 81 -7.96 -5.35 12.45
C GLU A 81 -9.04 -4.44 13.04
N GLY A 82 -10.22 -4.32 12.40
CA GLY A 82 -11.33 -3.51 12.88
C GLY A 82 -11.15 -2.01 12.63
N TRP A 83 -10.43 -1.63 11.58
CA TRP A 83 -10.32 -0.23 11.16
C TRP A 83 -11.65 0.31 10.68
N ASP A 84 -11.87 1.60 10.91
CA ASP A 84 -13.00 2.31 10.33
C ASP A 84 -12.76 2.52 8.83
N GLU A 85 -13.62 1.94 7.99
CA GLU A 85 -13.43 1.91 6.52
C GLU A 85 -13.69 3.27 5.85
N GLU A 86 -14.44 4.17 6.50
CA GLU A 86 -14.74 5.51 5.96
C GLU A 86 -13.65 6.52 6.31
N THR A 87 -13.14 6.44 7.53
CA THR A 87 -12.19 7.41 8.08
C THR A 87 -10.74 6.91 8.12
N LEU A 88 -10.53 5.61 7.82
CA LEU A 88 -9.25 4.91 7.91
C LEU A 88 -8.59 5.13 9.28
N LYS A 89 -9.42 5.13 10.33
CA LYS A 89 -8.97 5.30 11.70
C LYS A 89 -8.71 3.94 12.33
N MET A 90 -7.53 3.78 12.92
CA MET A 90 -7.18 2.59 13.68
C MET A 90 -8.00 2.48 14.98
N PRO A 91 -8.48 1.29 15.37
CA PRO A 91 -9.32 1.14 16.55
C PRO A 91 -8.51 1.24 17.85
N GLU A 92 -9.15 1.76 18.90
CA GLU A 92 -8.49 2.11 20.17
C GLU A 92 -7.89 0.91 20.92
N ASN A 93 -8.46 -0.28 20.74
CA ASN A 93 -7.92 -1.52 21.33
C ASN A 93 -6.56 -1.90 20.74
N LEU A 94 -6.35 -1.65 19.44
CA LEU A 94 -5.06 -1.84 18.78
C LEU A 94 -4.08 -0.75 19.24
N VAL A 95 -4.52 0.50 19.35
CA VAL A 95 -3.72 1.59 19.96
C VAL A 95 -3.23 1.20 21.36
N LYS A 96 -4.13 0.69 22.23
CA LYS A 96 -3.80 0.29 23.60
C LYS A 96 -2.82 -0.88 23.67
N ARG A 97 -3.04 -1.95 22.89
CA ARG A 97 -2.11 -3.09 22.79
C ARG A 97 -0.72 -2.65 22.32
N MET A 98 -0.65 -1.65 21.45
CA MET A 98 0.61 -1.11 20.94
C MET A 98 1.35 -0.27 21.99
N VAL A 99 0.65 0.60 22.73
CA VAL A 99 1.23 1.37 23.85
C VAL A 99 1.78 0.45 24.94
N GLU A 100 1.07 -0.65 25.25
CA GLU A 100 1.52 -1.64 26.24
C GLU A 100 2.79 -2.39 25.80
N ASN A 101 3.00 -2.60 24.50
CA ASN A 101 4.20 -3.27 23.97
C ASN A 101 5.43 -2.35 23.97
N VAL A 102 5.27 -1.06 23.67
CA VAL A 102 6.37 -0.07 23.73
C VAL A 102 6.88 0.10 25.17
N ASN A 103 5.99 0.10 26.17
CA ASN A 103 6.37 0.24 27.58
C ASN A 103 7.01 -1.02 28.21
N ARG A 104 7.10 -2.13 27.45
CA ARG A 104 7.73 -3.38 27.90
C ARG A 104 9.15 -3.59 27.34
N GLN A 105 9.62 -2.70 26.47
CA GLN A 105 10.99 -2.66 25.94
C GLN A 105 11.82 -1.62 26.70
#